data_AF-A0A1T5BVL8-F1
#
_entry.id   AF-A0A1T5BVL8-F1
#
_cell.length_a   1.000
_cell.length_b   1.000
_cell.length_c   1.000
_cell.angle_alpha   90.00
_cell.angle_beta   90.00
_cell.angle_gamma   90.00
#
_symmetry.space_group_name_H-M   'P 1'
#
loop_
_entity.id
_entity.type
_entity.pdbx_description
1 polymer ?
#
loop_
_entity_poly.entity_id
_entity_poly.type
_entity_poly.pdbx_seq_one_letter_code
_entity_poly.pdbx_strand_id
1 'polypeptide(L)'
;MRKILVTVYKAIEIFLSSEPSAIIVFSGSSDSRTRLYQIAISKELVLLNGRFKVYGVSNEGFEFFRANQRYRAFVISSKNTNIV
;
A
#
# COMPACT_ATOMS: atom_id res chain seq x y z
N MET A 1 11.13 -0.18 -13.81
CA MET A 1 10.36 -0.09 -12.54
C MET A 1 8.86 0.12 -12.74
N ARG A 2 8.38 1.05 -13.61
CA ARG A 2 6.92 1.27 -13.84
C ARG A 2 6.10 0.00 -14.08
N LYS A 3 6.55 -0.89 -14.97
CA LYS A 3 5.82 -2.13 -15.31
C LYS A 3 5.53 -3.04 -14.10
N ILE A 4 6.47 -3.18 -13.16
CA ILE A 4 6.32 -4.06 -11.99
C ILE A 4 5.22 -3.52 -11.06
N LEU A 5 5.19 -2.20 -10.85
CA LEU A 5 4.21 -1.56 -9.98
C LEU A 5 2.80 -1.63 -10.55
N VAL A 6 2.67 -1.52 -11.87
CA VAL A 6 1.39 -1.71 -12.56
C VAL A 6 0.87 -3.14 -12.36
N THR A 7 1.74 -4.15 -12.44
CA THR A 7 1.33 -5.55 -12.21
C THR A 7 0.93 -5.79 -10.76
N VAL A 8 1.68 -5.24 -9.79
CA VAL A 8 1.34 -5.35 -8.36
C VAL A 8 0.01 -4.65 -8.07
N TYR A 9 -0.21 -3.46 -8.62
CA TYR A 9 -1.49 -2.76 -8.51
C TYR A 9 -2.65 -3.60 -9.05
N LYS A 10 -2.50 -4.17 -10.26
CA LYS A 10 -3.51 -5.05 -10.86
C LYS A 10 -3.77 -6.29 -10.01
N ALA A 11 -2.73 -6.89 -9.43
CA ALA A 11 -2.90 -8.04 -8.55
C ALA A 11 -3.70 -7.68 -7.28
N ILE A 12 -3.39 -6.54 -6.66
CA ILE A 12 -4.13 -6.00 -5.52
C ILE A 12 -5.59 -5.72 -5.90
N GLU A 13 -5.81 -5.09 -7.05
CA GLU A 13 -7.14 -4.79 -7.57
C GLU A 13 -7.97 -6.05 -7.80
N ILE A 14 -7.40 -7.04 -8.50
CA ILE A 14 -8.08 -8.32 -8.77
C ILE A 14 -8.42 -9.01 -7.44
N PHE A 15 -7.46 -9.10 -6.51
CA PHE A 15 -7.68 -9.75 -5.23
C PHE A 15 -8.73 -9.05 -4.37
N LEU A 16 -8.67 -7.73 -4.23
CA LEU A 16 -9.65 -6.97 -3.44
C LEU A 16 -11.01 -6.87 -4.13
N SER A 17 -11.10 -7.13 -5.43
CA SER A 17 -12.38 -7.24 -6.13
C SER A 17 -13.12 -8.53 -5.78
N SER A 18 -12.40 -9.64 -5.57
CA SER A 18 -12.99 -10.91 -5.12
C SER A 18 -13.19 -10.96 -3.61
N GLU A 19 -12.29 -10.32 -2.84
CA GLU A 19 -12.32 -10.30 -1.37
C GLU A 19 -12.32 -8.85 -0.83
N PRO A 20 -13.45 -8.12 -0.91
CA PRO A 20 -13.48 -6.68 -0.59
C PRO A 20 -13.17 -6.36 0.87
N SER A 21 -13.44 -7.28 1.80
CA SER A 21 -13.16 -7.11 3.23
C SER A 21 -11.72 -7.47 3.61
N ALA A 22 -10.93 -8.00 2.68
CA ALA A 22 -9.56 -8.40 2.98
C ALA A 22 -8.64 -7.19 3.18
N ILE A 23 -7.59 -7.41 3.96
CA ILE A 23 -6.54 -6.44 4.26
C ILE A 23 -5.22 -7.03 3.80
N ILE A 24 -4.53 -6.32 2.92
CA ILE A 24 -3.22 -6.73 2.42
C ILE A 24 -2.15 -6.00 3.23
N VAL A 25 -1.24 -6.77 3.85
CA VAL A 25 -0.07 -6.24 4.56
C VAL A 25 1.19 -6.72 3.85
N PHE A 26 2.12 -5.82 3.55
CA PHE A 26 3.37 -6.19 2.89
C PHE A 26 4.53 -5.26 3.26
N SER A 27 5.74 -5.80 3.14
CA SER A 27 7.01 -5.08 3.27
C SER A 27 8.00 -5.64 2.26
N GLY A 28 9.12 -4.93 2.07
CA GLY A 28 10.26 -5.52 1.37
C GLY A 28 11.00 -6.48 2.28
N SER A 29 11.63 -7.51 1.72
CA SER A 29 12.51 -8.41 2.49
C SER A 29 13.83 -7.75 2.94
N SER A 30 13.99 -6.45 2.73
CA SER A 30 15.06 -5.60 3.25
C SER A 30 14.55 -4.16 3.34
N ASP A 31 15.16 -3.33 4.18
CA ASP A 31 14.80 -1.91 4.31
C ASP A 31 14.90 -1.15 2.99
N SER A 32 15.90 -1.47 2.17
CA SER A 32 16.06 -0.91 0.83
C SER A 32 14.88 -1.24 -0.08
N ARG A 33 14.37 -2.48 -0.03
CA ARG A 33 13.18 -2.89 -0.80
C ARG A 33 11.91 -2.25 -0.26
N THR A 34 11.76 -2.16 1.06
CA THR A 34 10.64 -1.44 1.68
C THR A 34 10.64 0.03 1.23
N ARG A 35 11.81 0.67 1.17
CA ARG A 35 11.95 2.04 0.65
C ARG A 35 11.60 2.16 -0.83
N LEU A 36 11.99 1.18 -1.65
CA LEU A 36 11.59 1.14 -3.07
C LEU A 36 10.08 1.04 -3.23
N TYR A 37 9.41 0.19 -2.44
CA TYR A 37 7.95 0.10 -2.42
C TYR A 37 7.30 1.39 -1.94
N GLN A 38 7.88 2.05 -0.95
CA GLN A 38 7.38 3.36 -0.51
C GLN A 38 7.42 4.39 -1.64
N ILE A 39 8.55 4.51 -2.34
CA ILE A 39 8.71 5.44 -3.47
C ILE A 39 7.68 5.14 -4.56
N ALA A 40 7.44 3.86 -4.82
CA ALA A 40 6.44 3.41 -5.76
C ALA A 40 5.02 3.82 -5.36
N ILE A 41 4.61 3.54 -4.12
CA ILE A 41 3.30 3.93 -3.59
C ILE A 41 3.13 5.46 -3.65
N SER A 42 4.16 6.22 -3.27
CA SER A 42 4.12 7.69 -3.32
C SER A 42 3.85 8.23 -4.73
N LYS A 43 4.42 7.61 -5.78
CA LYS A 43 4.21 8.05 -7.17
C LYS A 43 2.78 7.83 -7.65
N GLU A 44 2.12 6.79 -7.17
CA GLU A 44 0.78 6.39 -7.59
C GLU A 44 -0.29 6.69 -6.52
N LEU A 45 0.06 7.45 -5.48
CA LEU A 45 -0.77 7.64 -4.28
C LEU A 45 -2.14 8.24 -4.61
N VAL A 46 -2.19 9.16 -5.58
CA VAL A 46 -3.45 9.78 -6.05
C VAL A 46 -4.38 8.73 -6.65
N LEU A 47 -3.86 7.84 -7.50
CA LEU A 47 -4.62 6.76 -8.12
C LEU A 47 -5.06 5.71 -7.09
N LEU A 48 -4.16 5.34 -6.18
CA LEU A 48 -4.43 4.39 -5.10
C LEU A 48 -5.53 4.92 -4.17
N ASN A 49 -5.42 6.17 -3.71
CA ASN A 49 -6.41 6.81 -2.84
C ASN A 49 -7.77 7.03 -3.53
N GLY A 50 -7.85 6.87 -4.85
CA GLY A 50 -9.13 6.85 -5.57
C GLY A 50 -9.98 5.62 -5.23
N ARG A 51 -9.35 4.47 -4.94
CA ARG A 51 -10.04 3.17 -4.85
C ARG A 51 -9.75 2.40 -3.57
N PHE A 52 -8.62 2.67 -2.93
CA PHE A 52 -8.12 1.97 -1.77
C PHE A 52 -7.84 2.93 -0.61
N LYS A 53 -7.80 2.38 0.60
CA LYS A 53 -7.17 3.02 1.77
C LYS A 53 -5.73 2.51 1.86
N VAL A 54 -4.78 3.43 1.93
CA VAL A 54 -3.36 3.11 2.04
C VAL A 54 -2.81 3.63 3.36
N TYR A 55 -2.22 2.73 4.13
CA TYR A 55 -1.61 3.02 5.42
C TYR A 55 -0.14 2.56 5.42
N GLY A 56 0.64 3.14 6.32
CA GLY A 56 1.98 2.73 6.62
C GLY A 56 2.13 2.39 8.10
N VAL A 57 3.01 1.44 8.39
CA VAL A 57 3.41 1.11 9.77
C VAL A 57 4.75 1.78 10.03
N SER A 58 4.73 2.88 10.78
CA SER A 58 5.95 3.60 11.18
C SER A 58 6.42 3.08 12.55
N ASN A 59 7.35 3.81 13.17
CA ASN A 59 7.75 3.54 14.54
C ASN A 59 6.69 3.97 15.56
N GLU A 60 5.85 4.95 15.19
CA GLU A 60 4.79 5.49 16.04
C GLU A 60 3.49 4.67 15.94
N GLY A 61 3.43 3.74 14.99
CA GLY A 61 2.33 2.79 14.84
C GLY A 61 1.74 2.80 13.45
N PHE A 62 0.45 2.50 13.38
CA PHE A 62 -0.32 2.41 12.15
C PHE A 62 -0.93 3.78 11.82
N GLU A 63 -0.61 4.32 10.64
CA GLU A 63 -1.06 5.65 10.23
C GLU A 63 -1.35 5.71 8.73
N PHE A 64 -2.13 6.71 8.30
CA PHE A 64 -2.31 6.96 6.87
C PHE A 64 -0.98 7.19 6.17
N PHE A 65 -0.83 6.63 4.98
CA PHE A 65 0.41 6.71 4.24
C PHE A 65 0.72 8.16 3.82
N ARG A 66 1.95 8.61 4.09
CA ARG A 66 2.48 9.90 3.66
C ARG A 66 3.80 9.72 2.91
N ALA A 67 3.94 10.38 1.76
CA ALA A 67 5.10 10.19 0.89
C ALA A 67 6.46 10.48 1.56
N ASN A 68 6.50 11.42 2.50
CA ASN A 68 7.72 11.92 3.15
C ASN A 68 8.00 11.29 4.53
N GLN A 69 7.38 10.16 4.88
CA GLN A 69 7.55 9.49 6.17
C GLN A 69 8.17 8.10 6.00
N ARG A 70 9.06 7.63 6.89
CA ARG A 70 9.60 6.25 6.79
C ARG A 70 8.62 5.22 7.34
N TYR A 71 8.43 4.14 6.59
CA TYR A 71 7.57 3.02 6.97
C TYR A 71 8.32 1.69 6.91
N ARG A 72 7.94 0.77 7.79
CA ARG A 72 8.44 -0.62 7.86
C ARG A 72 7.57 -1.60 7.10
N ALA A 73 6.28 -1.29 6.97
CA ALA A 73 5.32 -2.05 6.20
C ALA A 73 4.22 -1.14 5.66
N PHE A 74 3.45 -1.65 4.71
CA PHE A 74 2.32 -0.97 4.09
C PHE A 74 1.09 -1.84 4.23
N VAL A 75 -0.06 -1.18 4.35
CA VAL A 75 -1.35 -1.84 4.44
C VAL A 75 -2.30 -1.23 3.43
N ILE A 76 -2.96 -2.08 2.65
CA ILE A 76 -3.90 -1.68 1.60
C ILE A 76 -5.21 -2.45 1.78
N SER A 77 -6.32 -1.74 1.61
CA SER A 77 -7.67 -2.32 1.61
C SER A 77 -8.61 -1.54 0.72
N SER A 78 -9.78 -2.13 0.46
CA SER A 78 -10.88 -1.40 -0.19
C SER A 78 -11.33 -0.22 0.66
N LYS A 79 -11.82 0.84 0.01
CA LYS A 79 -12.39 2.01 0.71
C LYS A 79 -13.54 1.66 1.64
N ASN A 80 -14.29 0.61 1.29
CA ASN A 80 -15.46 0.19 2.05
C ASN A 80 -15.09 -0.66 3.27
N THR A 81 -13.83 -1.09 3.40
CA THR A 81 -13.35 -1.86 4.54
C THR A 81 -13.16 -0.93 5.75
N ASN A 82 -13.75 -1.29 6.88
CA ASN A 82 -13.48 -0.62 8.15
C ASN A 82 -12.16 -1.17 8.72
N ILE A 83 -11.12 -0.36 8.62
CA ILE A 83 -9.84 -0.60 9.29
C ILE A 83 -9.76 0.42 10.40
N VAL A 84 -10.14 -0.03 11.60
CA VAL A 84 -10.34 0.77 12.82
C VAL A 84 -11.58 1.68 12.75
#